data_AF-A0A7C3LVV5-F1
#
_entry.id   AF-A0A7C3LVV5-F1
#
_cell.length_a   1.000
_cell.length_b   1.000
_cell.length_c   1.000
_cell.angle_alpha   90.00
_cell.angle_beta   90.00
_cell.angle_gamma   90.00
#
_symmetry.space_group_name_H-M   'P 1'
#
loop_
_entity.id
_entity.type
_entity.pdbx_description
1 polymer ?
#
loop_
_entity_poly.entity_id
_entity_poly.type
_entity_poly.pdbx_seq_one_letter_code
_entity_poly.pdbx_strand_id
1 'polypeptide(L)'
;MIIRNAKGVQAKANGHQVRKVADGVYEVISGTSGRVYRVELVEGMNGATCTCDWGQWRPIRDRRSACSHVLAVHRYLAQNEGYRVSAWGSPQDAARQHRISRHIGDGVVLTYRRAA
;
A
#
# COMPACT_ATOMS: atom_id res chain seq x y z
N MET A 1 9.50 2.50 11.76
CA MET A 1 10.14 3.27 10.68
C MET A 1 9.11 4.22 10.08
N ILE A 2 9.50 5.37 9.55
CA ILE A 2 8.57 6.33 8.91
C ILE A 2 9.02 6.56 7.47
N ILE A 3 8.10 6.45 6.52
CA ILE A 3 8.34 6.74 5.10
C ILE A 3 8.16 8.24 4.87
N ARG A 4 9.28 8.94 4.63
CA ARG A 4 9.25 10.38 4.33
C ARG A 4 8.92 10.68 2.87
N ASN A 5 9.27 9.78 1.94
CA ASN A 5 9.03 9.94 0.51
C ASN A 5 7.88 9.05 0.00
N ALA A 6 6.66 9.30 0.48
CA ALA A 6 5.49 8.50 0.11
C ALA A 6 5.19 8.53 -1.41
N LYS A 7 5.47 9.66 -2.09
CA LYS A 7 5.29 9.78 -3.54
C LYS A 7 6.29 8.94 -4.34
N GLY A 8 7.54 8.85 -3.90
CA GLY A 8 8.53 7.95 -4.49
C GLY A 8 8.14 6.48 -4.35
N VAL A 9 7.61 6.09 -3.18
CA VAL A 9 7.10 4.73 -2.98
C VAL A 9 5.89 4.45 -3.87
N GLN A 10 4.97 5.41 -4.02
CA GLN A 10 3.84 5.32 -4.95
C GLN A 10 4.31 5.18 -6.41
N ALA A 11 5.30 5.98 -6.83
CA ALA A 11 5.85 5.90 -8.19
C ALA A 11 6.42 4.51 -8.47
N LYS A 12 7.17 3.92 -7.53
CA LYS A 12 7.65 2.54 -7.63
C LYS A 12 6.51 1.52 -7.69
N ALA A 13 5.48 1.71 -6.86
CA ALA A 13 4.31 0.83 -6.84
C ALA A 13 3.57 0.77 -8.18
N ASN A 14 3.57 1.86 -8.96
CA ASN A 14 2.91 1.91 -10.27
C ASN A 14 3.51 0.94 -11.30
N GLY A 15 4.77 0.54 -11.13
CA GLY A 15 5.43 -0.44 -12.00
C GLY A 15 5.20 -1.90 -11.60
N HIS A 16 4.51 -2.17 -10.49
CA HIS A 16 4.28 -3.53 -10.02
C HIS A 16 3.00 -4.13 -10.62
N GLN A 17 3.00 -5.44 -10.84
CA GLN A 17 1.81 -6.18 -11.21
C GLN A 17 1.27 -6.94 -9.99
N VAL A 18 -0.05 -6.97 -9.83
CA VAL A 18 -0.71 -7.58 -8.67
C VAL A 18 -1.65 -8.67 -9.14
N ARG A 19 -1.60 -9.81 -8.46
CA ARG A 19 -2.50 -10.94 -8.65
C ARG A 19 -3.11 -11.35 -7.30
N LYS A 20 -4.44 -11.50 -7.23
CA LYS A 20 -5.10 -12.10 -6.05
C LYS A 20 -4.83 -13.60 -6.05
N VAL A 21 -4.38 -14.14 -4.92
CA VAL A 21 -4.11 -15.59 -4.74
C VAL A 21 -5.20 -16.24 -3.91
N ALA A 22 -5.56 -15.60 -2.80
CA ALA A 22 -6.63 -16.02 -1.92
C ALA A 22 -7.30 -14.78 -1.33
N ASP A 23 -8.33 -14.97 -0.51
CA ASP A 23 -8.92 -13.82 0.17
C ASP A 23 -7.94 -13.17 1.15
N GLY A 24 -7.82 -11.85 1.07
CA GLY A 24 -6.80 -11.10 1.81
C GLY A 24 -5.33 -11.33 1.39
N VAL A 25 -5.03 -12.21 0.43
CA VAL A 25 -3.66 -12.58 0.03
C VAL A 25 -3.39 -12.29 -1.44
N TYR A 26 -2.31 -11.57 -1.70
CA TYR A 26 -1.91 -11.09 -3.02
C TYR A 26 -0.45 -11.41 -3.31
N GLU A 27 -0.17 -11.71 -4.57
CA GLU A 27 1.18 -11.73 -5.11
C GLU A 27 1.45 -10.45 -5.88
N VAL A 28 2.64 -9.91 -5.67
CA VAL A 28 3.11 -8.70 -6.32
C VAL A 28 4.40 -9.03 -7.06
N ILE A 29 4.35 -8.92 -8.38
CA ILE A 29 5.52 -9.05 -9.24
C ILE A 29 6.18 -7.67 -9.31
N SER A 30 7.40 -7.58 -8.79
CA SER A 30 8.13 -6.31 -8.75
C SER A 30 8.63 -5.91 -10.12
N GLY A 31 8.08 -4.84 -10.70
CA GLY A 31 8.56 -4.30 -11.98
C GLY A 31 10.03 -3.86 -12.01
N THR A 32 10.71 -3.75 -10.86
CA THR A 32 12.14 -3.44 -10.82
C THR A 32 13.02 -4.70 -10.94
N SER A 33 12.64 -5.80 -10.29
CA SER A 33 13.50 -6.98 -10.15
C SER A 33 12.92 -8.27 -10.74
N GLY A 34 11.66 -8.26 -11.16
CA GLY A 34 10.91 -9.46 -11.56
C GLY A 34 10.57 -10.42 -10.41
N ARG A 35 11.04 -10.17 -9.19
CA ARG A 35 10.76 -11.03 -8.03
C ARG A 35 9.31 -10.94 -7.60
N VAL A 36 8.78 -12.06 -7.11
CA VAL A 36 7.42 -12.16 -6.57
C VAL A 36 7.47 -11.97 -5.05
N TYR A 37 6.62 -11.09 -4.54
CA TYR A 37 6.43 -10.85 -3.12
C TYR A 37 5.00 -11.16 -2.73
N ARG A 38 4.81 -11.73 -1.54
CA ARG A 38 3.48 -12.01 -0.98
C ARG A 38 3.08 -10.86 -0.07
N VAL A 39 1.87 -10.37 -0.26
CA VAL A 39 1.24 -9.31 0.54
C VAL A 39 -0.03 -9.87 1.16
N GLU A 40 -0.19 -9.66 2.46
CA GLU A 40 -1.34 -10.12 3.22
C GLU A 40 -2.00 -8.93 3.92
N LEU A 41 -3.29 -8.73 3.70
CA LEU A 41 -4.05 -7.72 4.43
C LEU A 41 -4.12 -8.12 5.90
N VAL A 42 -3.96 -7.13 6.79
CA VAL A 42 -4.05 -7.38 8.24
C VAL A 42 -5.49 -7.16 8.66
N GLU A 43 -6.16 -8.21 9.15
CA GLU A 43 -7.56 -8.13 9.60
C GLU A 43 -7.78 -7.04 10.66
N GLY A 44 -8.91 -6.35 10.56
CA GLY A 44 -9.26 -5.23 11.44
C GLY A 44 -8.40 -3.97 11.26
N MET A 45 -7.44 -3.97 10.32
CA MET A 45 -6.58 -2.82 10.04
C MET A 45 -6.66 -2.38 8.58
N ASN A 46 -6.41 -1.11 8.34
CA ASN A 46 -6.30 -0.56 6.99
C ASN A 46 -4.96 -0.87 6.29
N GLY A 47 -4.13 -1.76 6.83
CA GLY A 47 -2.78 -2.02 6.34
C GLY A 47 -2.56 -3.47 5.92
N ALA A 48 -1.36 -3.76 5.42
CA ALA A 48 -0.96 -5.09 4.97
C ALA A 48 0.48 -5.38 5.39
N THR A 49 0.86 -6.65 5.48
CA THR A 49 2.25 -7.08 5.58
C THR A 49 2.79 -7.52 4.23
N CYS A 50 4.11 -7.61 4.08
CA CYS A 50 4.76 -7.99 2.82
C CYS A 50 6.02 -8.79 3.10
N THR A 51 6.33 -9.80 2.29
CA THR A 51 7.53 -10.64 2.45
C THR A 51 8.84 -9.98 1.99
N CYS A 52 8.83 -8.71 1.61
CA CYS A 52 10.06 -7.99 1.28
C CYS A 52 10.82 -7.61 2.56
N ASP A 53 12.11 -7.28 2.45
CA ASP A 53 12.96 -6.89 3.59
C ASP A 53 12.36 -5.80 4.47
N TRP A 54 11.54 -4.93 3.88
CA TRP A 54 10.88 -3.86 4.61
C TRP A 54 9.66 -4.31 5.44
N GLY A 55 9.00 -5.39 5.02
CA GLY A 55 7.77 -5.90 5.60
C GLY A 55 7.92 -7.22 6.37
N GLN A 56 8.98 -8.00 6.13
CA GLN A 56 9.15 -9.30 6.76
C GLN A 56 9.55 -9.20 8.25
N TRP A 57 10.24 -8.12 8.64
CA TRP A 57 10.75 -7.92 10.00
C TRP A 57 9.89 -6.96 10.84
N ARG A 58 8.57 -7.00 10.70
CA ARG A 58 7.67 -6.09 11.43
C ARG A 58 7.39 -6.60 12.84
N PRO A 59 7.34 -5.71 13.85
CA PRO A 59 7.05 -6.10 15.22
C PRO A 59 5.60 -6.60 15.34
N ILE A 60 5.37 -7.55 16.24
CA ILE A 60 4.04 -8.18 16.44
C ILE A 60 2.94 -7.13 16.70
N ARG A 61 3.26 -6.06 17.43
CA ARG A 61 2.33 -4.96 17.76
C ARG A 61 1.87 -4.13 16.56
N ASP A 62 2.62 -4.11 15.45
CA ASP A 62 2.23 -3.41 14.23
C ASP A 62 2.85 -4.10 13.00
N ARG A 63 2.09 -5.01 12.41
CA ARG A 63 2.50 -5.79 11.24
C ARG A 63 2.31 -5.05 9.91
N ARG A 64 1.67 -3.87 9.92
CA ARG A 64 1.40 -3.09 8.71
C ARG A 64 2.72 -2.61 8.12
N SER A 65 2.90 -2.65 6.80
CA SER A 65 4.04 -2.10 6.07
C SER A 65 3.49 -1.25 4.92
N ALA A 66 4.03 -0.06 4.72
CA ALA A 66 3.65 0.79 3.58
C ALA A 66 4.71 0.78 2.47
N CYS A 67 5.35 -0.37 2.24
CA CYS A 67 6.27 -0.55 1.12
C CYS A 67 5.54 -0.48 -0.25
N SER A 68 6.31 -0.36 -1.34
CA SER A 68 5.72 -0.22 -2.69
C SER A 68 4.84 -1.39 -3.11
N HIS A 69 5.10 -2.62 -2.63
CA HIS A 69 4.26 -3.78 -2.91
C HIS A 69 2.89 -3.68 -2.24
N VAL A 70 2.84 -3.23 -0.98
CA VAL A 70 1.57 -2.99 -0.27
C VAL A 70 0.77 -1.86 -0.93
N LEU A 71 1.43 -0.77 -1.32
CA LEU A 71 0.76 0.30 -2.08
C LEU A 71 0.19 -0.19 -3.41
N ALA A 72 0.89 -1.09 -4.11
CA ALA A 72 0.38 -1.69 -5.34
C ALA A 72 -0.89 -2.50 -5.10
N VAL A 73 -0.96 -3.27 -4.00
CA VAL A 73 -2.18 -4.01 -3.61
C VAL A 73 -3.32 -3.07 -3.27
N HIS A 74 -3.09 -2.02 -2.48
CA HIS A 74 -4.15 -1.04 -2.19
C HIS A 74 -4.65 -0.33 -3.45
N ARG A 75 -3.76 -0.06 -4.41
CA ARG A 75 -4.15 0.48 -5.71
C ARG A 75 -5.00 -0.51 -6.49
N TYR A 76 -4.59 -1.77 -6.57
CA TYR A 76 -5.35 -2.83 -7.24
C TYR A 76 -6.76 -2.97 -6.65
N LEU A 77 -6.88 -3.01 -5.32
CA LEU A 77 -8.15 -3.06 -4.60
C LEU A 77 -9.03 -1.85 -4.90
N ALA A 78 -8.47 -0.64 -4.75
CA ALA A 78 -9.21 0.59 -5.01
C ALA A 78 -9.69 0.67 -6.46
N GLN A 79 -8.87 0.24 -7.43
CA GLN A 79 -9.25 0.20 -8.84
C GLN A 79 -10.44 -0.72 -9.10
N ASN A 80 -10.46 -1.91 -8.48
CA ASN A 80 -11.58 -2.84 -8.57
C ASN A 80 -12.88 -2.26 -7.96
N GLU A 81 -12.76 -1.34 -6.99
CA GLU A 81 -13.88 -0.62 -6.39
C GLU A 81 -14.23 0.69 -7.14
N GLY A 82 -13.58 0.99 -8.27
CA GLY A 82 -13.83 2.22 -9.02
C GLY A 82 -13.18 3.48 -8.42
N TYR A 83 -12.06 3.33 -7.73
CA TYR A 83 -11.28 4.41 -7.13
C TYR A 83 -9.83 4.47 -7.63
N ARG A 84 -9.22 5.64 -7.48
CA ARG A 84 -7.78 5.89 -7.61
C ARG A 84 -7.22 6.33 -6.26
N VAL A 85 -6.06 5.81 -5.90
CA VAL A 85 -5.38 6.15 -4.64
C VAL A 85 -4.17 7.05 -4.86
N SER A 86 -3.92 7.92 -3.88
CA SER A 86 -2.70 8.72 -3.77
C SER A 86 -2.12 8.60 -2.36
N ALA A 87 -0.82 8.36 -2.25
CA ALA A 87 -0.11 8.22 -0.99
C ALA A 87 0.46 9.57 -0.52
N TRP A 88 0.46 9.78 0.79
CA TRP A 88 0.93 11.00 1.46
C TRP A 88 1.78 10.61 2.66
N GLY A 89 2.86 11.35 2.91
CA GLY A 89 3.76 11.13 4.04
C GLY A 89 3.34 11.83 5.34
N SER A 90 2.22 12.57 5.30
CA SER A 90 1.64 13.24 6.46
C SER A 90 0.10 13.22 6.39
N PRO A 91 -0.59 13.12 7.55
CA PRO A 91 -2.04 13.30 7.61
C PRO A 91 -2.49 14.69 7.15
N GLN A 92 -1.69 15.73 7.43
CA GLN A 92 -2.01 17.12 7.08
C GLN A 92 -2.10 17.31 5.56
N ASP A 93 -1.17 16.75 4.79
CA ASP A 93 -1.20 16.84 3.32
C ASP A 93 -2.32 16.00 2.71
N ALA A 94 -2.61 14.84 3.33
CA ALA A 94 -3.75 14.02 2.94
C ALA A 94 -5.09 14.74 3.18
N ALA A 95 -5.23 15.44 4.31
CA ALA A 95 -6.45 16.15 4.68
C ALA A 95 -6.79 17.29 3.69
N ARG A 96 -5.79 17.99 3.17
CA ARG A 96 -5.93 19.04 2.14
C ARG A 96 -6.57 18.53 0.84
N GLN A 97 -6.63 17.22 0.62
CA GLN A 97 -7.27 16.65 -0.57
C GLN A 97 -8.80 16.59 -0.45
N HIS A 98 -9.37 16.81 0.74
CA HIS A 98 -10.81 16.71 1.01
C HIS A 98 -11.41 15.38 0.51
N ARG A 99 -10.73 14.27 0.81
CA ARG A 99 -11.08 12.92 0.36
C ARG A 99 -11.10 11.94 1.54
N ILE A 100 -11.81 10.83 1.35
CA ILE A 100 -11.68 9.66 2.23
C ILE A 100 -10.21 9.28 2.30
N SER A 101 -9.70 9.11 3.51
CA SER A 101 -8.31 8.74 3.75
C SER A 101 -8.17 7.58 4.73
N ARG A 102 -7.11 6.78 4.56
CA ARG A 102 -6.82 5.61 5.40
C ARG A 102 -5.33 5.53 5.70
N HIS A 103 -4.98 5.27 6.95
CA HIS A 103 -3.58 5.08 7.36
C HIS A 103 -3.16 3.62 7.19
N ILE A 104 -2.16 3.37 6.36
CA ILE A 104 -1.77 2.00 5.96
C ILE A 104 -0.50 1.50 6.65
N GLY A 105 0.18 2.34 7.43
CA GLY A 105 1.43 2.01 8.13
C GLY A 105 2.56 2.98 7.79
N ASP A 106 3.65 2.96 8.57
CA ASP A 106 4.88 3.77 8.34
C ASP A 106 4.66 5.29 8.13
N GLY A 107 3.61 5.86 8.72
CA GLY A 107 3.25 7.28 8.50
C GLY A 107 2.62 7.57 7.14
N VAL A 108 2.33 6.54 6.33
CA VAL A 108 1.70 6.69 5.02
C VAL A 108 0.18 6.70 5.14
N VAL A 109 -0.42 7.72 4.54
CA VAL A 109 -1.86 7.89 4.40
C VAL A 109 -2.24 7.79 2.93
N LEU A 110 -3.24 6.97 2.61
CA LEU A 110 -3.84 6.92 1.27
C LEU A 110 -5.09 7.78 1.23
N THR A 111 -5.23 8.61 0.20
CA THR A 111 -6.49 9.28 -0.16
C THR A 111 -7.14 8.61 -1.36
N TYR A 112 -8.46 8.49 -1.36
CA TYR A 112 -9.23 7.80 -2.40
C TYR A 112 -10.05 8.81 -3.20
N ARG A 113 -9.96 8.75 -4.53
CA ARG A 113 -10.76 9.56 -5.48
C ARG A 113 -11.53 8.62 -6.38
N ARG A 114 -12.83 8.86 -6.59
CA ARG A 114 -13.63 8.06 -7.54
C ARG A 114 -13.04 8.17 -8.96
N ALA A 115 -12.86 7.05 -9.62
CA ALA A 115 -12.51 7.01 -11.04
C ALA A 115 -13.74 7.44 -11.84
N ALA A 116 -13.53 8.34 -12.80
CA ALA A 116 -14.56 8.71 -13.78
C ALA A 116 -14.76 7.57 -14.77
#